data_AF-A0A847JGL8-F1
#
_entry.id   AF-A0A847JGL8-F1
#
_cell.length_a   1.000
_cell.length_b   1.000
_cell.length_c   1.000
_cell.angle_alpha   90.00
_cell.angle_beta   90.00
_cell.angle_gamma   90.00
#
_symmetry.space_group_name_H-M   'P 1'
#
loop_
_entity.id
_entity.type
_entity.pdbx_description
1 polymer ?
#
loop_
_entity_poly.entity_id
_entity_poly.type
_entity_poly.pdbx_seq_one_letter_code
_entity_poly.pdbx_strand_id
1 'polypeptide(L)'
;EARRRAAGFETARPARLFLAIDQAERLLIETEPEVRTRFAALIAQFCRARFATVFVVLRSDAYPRFQAVDALVALKAAGASLDLGPPTAAELEEMATGPAAISVPPLVFERRDGRSLASVLVADARGGDALPLMQMTLARLAAAEAARGDGVLRFDDYHGLGEAVTRTAAAALEALDAEARAALPALIVGLVRDHAVDPATGEPAPVIGALDRARFEAAGPGRRALVESFVAHRLLTAEGDAADERVRPTHESLLRIWPEAVAILAETAPLVRARAAIEPLARDWAEAAEADAERHLDVSPALLEAAVAHVARFGTEVPETVRRFVAAAEAKATARREAERAEGERRLADVEAIARAKTRQVRTTGLGLAAALVLAALAGWQWHLSTVSGREAERQRDRAEHALKAATATADGLIFDLAQKFRNVAGVPKPVIRDILDQARRLQEQLIDAGETDAGLGADHGAALGESAETELTLGDLGKALDQATASRDVYAELARAAPNVVKHVYGLS
;
A
#
# COMPACT_ATOMS: atom_id res chain seq x y z
N GLU A 1 64.61 27.51 -22.60
CA GLU A 1 64.26 27.62 -24.05
C GLU A 1 63.95 26.31 -24.75
N ALA A 2 64.70 25.22 -24.54
CA ALA A 2 64.44 23.93 -25.23
C ALA A 2 63.03 23.36 -24.98
N ARG A 3 62.50 23.43 -23.75
CA ARG A 3 61.10 23.09 -23.44
C ARG A 3 60.07 23.96 -24.17
N ARG A 4 60.42 25.23 -24.46
CA ARG A 4 59.54 26.15 -25.22
C ARG A 4 59.46 25.79 -26.70
N ARG A 5 60.60 25.42 -27.31
CA ARG A 5 60.65 24.98 -28.72
C ARG A 5 60.05 23.58 -28.89
N ALA A 6 60.34 22.64 -28.00
CA ALA A 6 59.79 21.28 -28.04
C ALA A 6 58.26 21.24 -27.89
N ALA A 7 57.69 22.18 -27.15
CA ALA A 7 56.25 22.31 -27.00
C ALA A 7 55.60 23.22 -28.07
N GLY A 8 56.34 23.82 -29.00
CA GLY A 8 55.74 24.65 -30.06
C GLY A 8 54.97 25.87 -29.54
N PHE A 9 55.54 26.64 -28.60
CA PHE A 9 54.93 27.86 -28.06
C PHE A 9 55.01 29.09 -29.01
N GLU A 10 55.59 28.95 -30.20
CA GLU A 10 55.69 30.04 -31.19
C GLU A 10 54.42 30.19 -32.05
N THR A 11 53.50 29.22 -32.01
CA THR A 11 52.17 29.36 -32.62
C THR A 11 51.21 29.97 -31.62
N ALA A 12 50.42 30.96 -32.05
CA ALA A 12 49.30 31.47 -31.27
C ALA A 12 48.32 30.33 -31.03
N ARG A 13 48.41 29.69 -29.86
CA ARG A 13 47.49 28.63 -29.49
C ARG A 13 46.13 29.29 -29.24
N PRO A 14 45.04 28.81 -29.85
CA PRO A 14 43.72 29.28 -29.49
C PRO A 14 43.54 29.04 -27.98
N ALA A 15 43.29 30.10 -27.22
CA ALA A 15 42.91 29.98 -25.83
C ALA A 15 41.62 29.16 -25.79
N ARG A 16 41.64 28.04 -25.07
CA ARG A 16 40.46 27.21 -24.84
C ARG A 16 40.06 27.34 -23.39
N LEU A 17 38.77 27.52 -23.17
CA LEU A 17 38.21 27.53 -21.83
C LEU A 17 38.33 26.13 -21.24
N PHE A 18 38.86 26.01 -20.03
CA PHE A 18 38.72 24.79 -19.25
C PHE A 18 37.60 25.02 -18.23
N LEU A 19 36.53 24.24 -18.32
CA LEU A 19 35.37 24.36 -17.44
C LEU A 19 35.29 23.12 -16.56
N ALA A 20 35.52 23.28 -15.26
CA ALA A 20 35.24 22.26 -14.27
C ALA A 20 33.82 22.47 -13.72
N ILE A 21 32.99 21.44 -13.83
CA ILE A 21 31.65 21.38 -13.26
C ILE A 21 31.70 20.34 -12.15
N ASP A 22 31.85 20.83 -10.93
CA ASP A 22 31.78 20.01 -9.72
C ASP A 22 30.33 19.90 -9.24
N GLN A 23 30.02 18.83 -8.50
CA GLN A 23 28.68 18.54 -7.96
C GLN A 23 27.56 18.60 -9.01
N ALA A 24 27.80 18.02 -10.19
CA ALA A 24 26.84 18.10 -11.31
C ALA A 24 25.46 17.50 -10.96
N GLU A 25 25.39 16.58 -10.00
CA GLU A 25 24.13 16.07 -9.46
C GLU A 25 23.18 17.17 -9.00
N ARG A 26 23.68 18.31 -8.51
CA ARG A 26 22.85 19.43 -8.07
C ARG A 26 22.10 20.07 -9.23
N LEU A 27 22.76 20.24 -10.36
CA LEU A 27 22.11 20.67 -11.61
C LEU A 27 21.00 19.68 -12.02
N LEU A 28 21.21 18.39 -11.78
CA LEU A 28 20.26 17.36 -12.18
C LEU A 28 19.06 17.24 -11.22
N ILE A 29 19.25 17.52 -9.94
CA ILE A 29 18.26 17.30 -8.88
C ILE A 29 17.52 18.59 -8.51
N GLU A 30 18.20 19.72 -8.49
CA GLU A 30 17.71 20.96 -7.86
C GLU A 30 17.26 22.01 -8.87
N THR A 31 17.62 21.82 -10.14
CA THR A 31 17.34 22.78 -11.20
C THR A 31 16.12 22.34 -12.01
N GLU A 32 15.30 23.32 -12.37
CA GLU A 32 14.14 23.09 -13.23
C GLU A 32 14.54 22.42 -14.56
N PRO A 33 13.72 21.47 -15.07
CA PRO A 33 14.07 20.67 -16.24
C PRO A 33 14.45 21.49 -17.47
N GLU A 34 13.78 22.62 -17.69
CA GLU A 34 14.05 23.50 -18.82
C GLU A 34 15.43 24.17 -18.71
N VAL A 35 15.77 24.70 -17.53
CA VAL A 35 17.06 25.35 -17.28
C VAL A 35 18.19 24.33 -17.41
N ARG A 36 18.02 23.13 -16.84
CA ARG A 36 18.96 22.01 -16.99
C ARG A 36 19.21 21.66 -18.46
N THR A 37 18.15 21.58 -19.25
CA THR A 37 18.22 21.25 -20.68
C THR A 37 18.97 22.33 -21.47
N ARG A 38 18.65 23.61 -21.22
CA ARG A 38 19.32 24.75 -21.86
C ARG A 38 20.80 24.82 -21.48
N PHE A 39 21.15 24.61 -20.21
CA PHE A 39 22.53 24.58 -19.74
C PHE A 39 23.33 23.46 -20.43
N ALA A 40 22.79 22.23 -20.44
CA ALA A 40 23.45 21.10 -21.09
C ALA A 40 23.66 21.34 -22.60
N ALA A 41 22.66 21.91 -23.29
CA ALA A 41 22.77 22.27 -24.70
C ALA A 41 23.87 23.32 -24.95
N LEU A 42 23.98 24.33 -24.09
CA LEU A 42 25.02 25.36 -24.17
C LEU A 42 26.42 24.78 -24.01
N ILE A 43 26.64 23.96 -22.97
CA ILE A 43 27.92 23.26 -22.74
C ILE A 43 28.26 22.38 -23.95
N ALA A 44 27.28 21.66 -24.50
CA ALA A 44 27.47 20.85 -25.70
C ALA A 44 27.87 21.66 -26.93
N GLN A 45 27.37 22.89 -27.08
CA GLN A 45 27.78 23.78 -28.16
C GLN A 45 29.24 24.26 -27.98
N PHE A 46 29.64 24.66 -26.77
CA PHE A 46 31.02 25.07 -26.48
C PHE A 46 32.03 23.96 -26.75
N CYS A 47 31.72 22.72 -26.38
CA CYS A 47 32.56 21.55 -26.66
C CYS A 47 32.67 21.27 -28.17
N ARG A 48 31.53 21.25 -28.89
CA ARG A 48 31.50 20.98 -30.34
C ARG A 48 32.24 22.04 -31.15
N ALA A 49 32.11 23.31 -30.76
CA ALA A 49 32.84 24.43 -31.36
C ALA A 49 34.33 24.47 -30.96
N ARG A 50 34.80 23.53 -30.11
CA ARG A 50 36.18 23.44 -29.60
C ARG A 50 36.64 24.68 -28.81
N PHE A 51 35.68 25.45 -28.30
CA PHE A 51 35.94 26.61 -27.45
C PHE A 51 36.23 26.20 -26.00
N ALA A 52 35.63 25.10 -25.53
CA ALA A 52 35.84 24.60 -24.18
C ALA A 52 36.23 23.12 -24.11
N THR A 53 37.02 22.77 -23.10
CA THR A 53 37.16 21.42 -22.56
C THR A 53 36.46 21.39 -21.22
N VAL A 54 35.51 20.46 -21.06
CA VAL A 54 34.65 20.39 -19.87
C VAL A 54 34.99 19.14 -19.09
N PHE A 55 35.23 19.30 -17.79
CA PHE A 55 35.39 18.22 -16.83
C PHE A 55 34.18 18.23 -15.90
N VAL A 56 33.49 17.10 -15.77
CA VAL A 56 32.27 16.99 -14.96
C VAL A 56 32.49 15.94 -13.89
N VAL A 57 32.23 16.31 -12.64
CA VAL A 57 32.17 15.38 -11.51
C VAL A 57 30.71 15.12 -11.19
N LEU A 58 30.34 13.84 -11.09
CA LEU A 58 28.96 13.41 -10.89
C LEU A 58 28.94 12.21 -9.94
N ARG A 59 28.08 12.26 -8.92
CA ARG A 59 27.80 11.10 -8.07
C ARG A 59 27.01 10.02 -8.80
N SER A 60 27.28 8.76 -8.49
CA SER A 60 26.66 7.60 -9.15
C SER A 60 25.14 7.53 -8.96
N ASP A 61 24.62 7.97 -7.81
CA ASP A 61 23.18 8.04 -7.49
C ASP A 61 22.40 9.02 -8.39
N ALA A 62 23.07 10.02 -8.96
CA ALA A 62 22.48 10.96 -9.89
C ALA A 62 22.58 10.53 -11.36
N TYR A 63 23.26 9.41 -11.66
CA TYR A 63 23.45 8.93 -13.02
C TYR A 63 22.14 8.66 -13.80
N PRO A 64 21.06 8.11 -13.21
CA PRO A 64 19.79 7.97 -13.92
C PRO A 64 19.23 9.30 -14.43
N ARG A 65 19.38 10.38 -13.65
CA ARG A 65 18.96 11.73 -14.07
C ARG A 65 19.87 12.31 -15.14
N PHE A 66 21.17 11.98 -15.10
CA PHE A 66 22.12 12.35 -16.15
C PHE A 66 21.71 11.71 -17.49
N GLN A 67 21.29 10.45 -17.48
CA GLN A 67 20.85 9.73 -18.67
C GLN A 67 19.57 10.29 -19.30
N ALA A 68 18.76 11.02 -18.54
CA ALA A 68 17.56 11.71 -19.03
C ALA A 68 17.87 12.99 -19.82
N VAL A 69 19.15 13.39 -19.93
CA VAL A 69 19.57 14.61 -20.66
C VAL A 69 20.43 14.22 -21.86
N ASP A 70 19.81 14.13 -23.03
CA ASP A 70 20.46 13.67 -24.27
C ASP A 70 21.76 14.40 -24.61
N ALA A 71 21.81 15.72 -24.40
CA ALA A 71 23.01 16.52 -24.66
C ALA A 71 24.20 16.10 -23.79
N LEU A 72 23.97 15.73 -22.53
CA LEU A 72 25.02 15.25 -21.62
C LEU A 72 25.46 13.83 -21.98
N VAL A 73 24.52 12.95 -22.33
CA VAL A 73 24.82 11.60 -22.81
C VAL A 73 25.69 11.64 -24.07
N ALA A 74 25.34 12.50 -25.04
CA ALA A 74 26.13 12.70 -26.25
C ALA A 74 27.54 13.22 -25.96
N LEU A 75 27.68 14.15 -24.99
CA LEU A 75 29.00 14.64 -24.55
C LEU A 75 29.83 13.55 -23.90
N LYS A 76 29.24 12.72 -23.02
CA LYS A 76 29.93 11.59 -22.40
C LYS A 76 30.44 10.61 -23.45
N ALA A 77 29.59 10.28 -24.43
CA ALA A 77 29.93 9.34 -25.51
C ALA A 77 31.07 9.85 -26.41
N ALA A 78 31.15 11.17 -26.61
CA ALA A 78 32.23 11.80 -27.37
C ALA A 78 33.51 12.05 -26.54
N GLY A 79 33.42 11.94 -25.21
CA GLY A 79 34.50 12.22 -24.27
C GLY A 79 35.09 10.96 -23.65
N ALA A 80 35.59 11.12 -22.42
CA ALA A 80 36.09 10.02 -21.59
C ALA A 80 35.38 10.07 -20.23
N SER A 81 35.29 8.92 -19.56
CA SER A 81 34.81 8.81 -18.18
C SER A 81 35.83 8.07 -17.34
N LEU A 82 35.94 8.46 -16.07
CA LEU A 82 36.75 7.80 -15.06
C LEU A 82 35.82 7.47 -13.89
N ASP A 83 35.71 6.20 -13.56
CA ASP A 83 34.99 5.76 -12.38
C ASP A 83 35.93 5.85 -11.18
N LEU A 84 35.64 6.79 -10.27
CA LEU A 84 36.42 6.98 -9.05
C LEU A 84 35.82 6.13 -7.93
N GLY A 85 36.50 5.05 -7.57
CA GLY A 85 36.14 4.21 -6.42
C GLY A 85 36.51 4.86 -5.08
N PRO A 86 36.00 4.31 -3.96
CA PRO A 86 36.46 4.71 -2.63
C PRO A 86 37.95 4.39 -2.46
N PRO A 87 38.70 5.18 -1.67
CA PRO A 87 40.10 4.93 -1.39
C PRO A 87 40.27 3.60 -0.65
N THR A 88 41.34 2.88 -0.98
CA THR A 88 41.79 1.68 -0.26
C THR A 88 42.32 2.05 1.13
N ALA A 89 42.44 1.07 2.02
CA ALA A 89 43.04 1.28 3.34
C ALA A 89 44.47 1.85 3.26
N ALA A 90 45.27 1.41 2.28
CA ALA A 90 46.62 1.93 2.07
C ALA A 90 46.62 3.39 1.61
N GLU A 91 45.72 3.75 0.69
CA GLU A 91 45.56 5.14 0.24
C GLU A 91 45.06 6.03 1.38
N LEU A 92 44.12 5.56 2.22
CA LEU A 92 43.68 6.27 3.42
C LEU A 92 44.83 6.48 4.43
N GLU A 93 45.67 5.47 4.63
CA GLU A 93 46.84 5.60 5.50
C GLU A 93 47.83 6.63 4.95
N GLU A 94 48.09 6.65 3.64
CA GLU A 94 48.92 7.65 2.98
C GLU A 94 48.32 9.06 3.11
N MET A 95 47.01 9.20 2.89
CA MET A 95 46.29 10.47 3.03
C MET A 95 46.37 11.03 4.46
N ALA A 96 46.45 10.17 5.48
CA ALA A 96 46.61 10.59 6.87
C ALA A 96 48.08 10.88 7.23
N THR A 97 49.00 9.99 6.85
CA THR A 97 50.41 10.02 7.27
C THR A 97 51.25 10.99 6.46
N GLY A 98 50.95 11.18 5.16
CA GLY A 98 51.66 12.08 4.27
C GLY A 98 51.67 13.53 4.77
N PRO A 99 50.51 14.15 5.04
CA PRO A 99 50.44 15.52 5.58
C PRO A 99 51.17 15.68 6.92
N ALA A 100 51.09 14.69 7.81
CA ALA A 100 51.79 14.71 9.09
C ALA A 100 53.32 14.69 8.92
N ALA A 101 53.83 13.88 7.99
CA ALA A 101 55.26 13.74 7.74
C ALA A 101 55.90 14.99 7.12
N ILE A 102 55.15 15.75 6.32
CA ILE A 102 55.64 16.99 5.68
C ILE A 102 55.35 18.25 6.51
N SER A 103 54.67 18.11 7.66
CA SER A 103 54.47 19.21 8.59
C SER A 103 55.81 19.70 9.14
N VAL A 104 55.85 20.96 9.60
CA VAL A 104 57.08 21.57 10.14
C VAL A 104 56.80 22.11 11.55
N PRO A 105 57.28 21.45 12.62
CA PRO A 105 58.01 20.17 12.61
C PRO A 105 57.12 18.98 12.20
N PRO A 106 57.70 17.84 11.75
CA PRO A 106 56.93 16.65 11.38
C PRO A 106 56.17 16.09 12.58
N LEU A 107 54.93 15.66 12.33
CA LEU A 107 54.07 15.04 13.33
C LEU A 107 54.15 13.51 13.23
N VAL A 108 54.15 12.85 14.38
CA VAL A 108 54.22 11.38 14.46
C VAL A 108 52.96 10.83 15.13
N PHE A 109 52.40 9.77 14.56
CA PHE A 109 51.29 9.03 15.19
C PHE A 109 51.81 8.13 16.31
N GLU A 110 51.20 8.22 17.50
CA GLU A 110 51.53 7.34 18.63
C GLU A 110 51.34 5.86 18.27
N ARG A 111 52.14 5.00 18.89
CA ARG A 111 52.01 3.54 18.80
C ARG A 111 51.69 2.95 20.17
N ARG A 112 50.68 2.08 20.23
CA ARG A 112 50.30 1.28 21.43
C ARG A 112 50.08 -0.17 21.02
N ASP A 113 50.64 -1.11 21.78
CA ASP A 113 50.51 -2.55 21.55
C ASP A 113 50.78 -2.98 20.09
N GLY A 114 51.80 -2.40 19.47
CA GLY A 114 52.18 -2.70 18.08
C GLY A 114 51.32 -2.03 16.99
N ARG A 115 50.26 -1.29 17.34
CA ARG A 115 49.39 -0.57 16.40
C ARG A 115 49.64 0.94 16.42
N SER A 116 49.66 1.56 15.25
CA SER A 116 49.76 3.02 15.08
C SER A 116 48.37 3.65 15.18
N LEU A 117 48.25 4.86 15.73
CA LEU A 117 47.00 5.61 15.70
C LEU A 117 46.51 5.82 14.25
N ALA A 118 47.40 5.99 13.28
CA ALA A 118 47.03 6.08 11.86
C ALA A 118 46.29 4.81 11.38
N SER A 119 46.78 3.62 11.76
CA SER A 119 46.13 2.35 11.39
C SER A 119 44.74 2.19 12.03
N VAL A 120 44.54 2.75 13.23
CA VAL A 120 43.23 2.76 13.90
C VAL A 120 42.27 3.73 13.22
N LEU A 121 42.74 4.93 12.86
CA LEU A 121 41.95 5.90 12.07
C LEU A 121 41.46 5.29 10.76
N VAL A 122 42.33 4.57 10.04
CA VAL A 122 41.97 3.89 8.79
C VAL A 122 40.95 2.76 9.01
N ALA A 123 41.09 1.99 10.09
CA ALA A 123 40.15 0.91 10.41
C ALA A 123 38.74 1.43 10.80
N ASP A 124 38.70 2.61 11.42
CA ASP A 124 37.47 3.29 11.82
C ASP A 124 36.83 4.05 10.65
N ALA A 125 37.61 4.39 9.60
CA ALA A 125 37.15 5.10 8.41
C ALA A 125 36.31 4.19 7.51
N ARG A 126 34.99 4.35 7.55
CA ARG A 126 34.04 3.52 6.80
C ARG A 126 33.01 4.37 6.04
N GLY A 127 32.54 3.84 4.92
CA GLY A 127 31.48 4.45 4.10
C GLY A 127 31.92 5.72 3.37
N GLY A 128 30.96 6.39 2.73
CA GLY A 128 31.21 7.62 1.95
C GLY A 128 31.73 8.82 2.76
N ASP A 129 31.63 8.75 4.09
CA ASP A 129 32.02 9.82 5.03
C ASP A 129 33.44 9.69 5.59
N ALA A 130 34.17 8.64 5.20
CA ALA A 130 35.51 8.34 5.72
C ALA A 130 36.46 9.56 5.66
N LEU A 131 36.58 10.19 4.50
CA LEU A 131 37.55 11.29 4.29
C LEU A 131 37.20 12.56 5.08
N PRO A 132 35.97 13.10 5.04
CA PRO A 132 35.59 14.24 5.89
C PRO A 132 35.83 13.99 7.38
N LEU A 133 35.46 12.81 7.88
CA LEU A 133 35.64 12.47 9.30
C LEU A 133 37.10 12.35 9.68
N MET A 134 37.93 11.76 8.81
CA MET A 134 39.37 11.73 9.00
C MET A 134 39.95 13.14 9.02
N GLN A 135 39.55 14.02 8.10
CA GLN A 135 39.99 15.42 8.09
C GLN A 135 39.67 16.13 9.41
N MET A 136 38.42 16.06 9.87
CA MET A 136 38.00 16.67 11.14
C MET A 136 38.76 16.10 12.33
N THR A 137 38.94 14.79 12.36
CA THR A 137 39.65 14.11 13.45
C THR A 137 41.12 14.48 13.47
N LEU A 138 41.80 14.45 12.33
CA LEU A 138 43.21 14.84 12.20
C LEU A 138 43.44 16.30 12.60
N ALA A 139 42.55 17.21 12.20
CA ALA A 139 42.63 18.61 12.60
C ALA A 139 42.56 18.79 14.13
N ARG A 140 41.72 17.99 14.81
CA ARG A 140 41.60 18.01 16.28
C ARG A 140 42.80 17.39 16.97
N LEU A 141 43.31 16.28 16.46
CA LEU A 141 44.55 15.67 16.95
C LEU A 141 45.72 16.64 16.82
N ALA A 142 45.81 17.35 15.69
CA ALA A 142 46.84 18.36 15.46
C ALA A 142 46.68 19.57 16.40
N ALA A 143 45.44 20.01 16.69
CA ALA A 143 45.21 21.08 17.66
C ALA A 143 45.58 20.66 19.10
N ALA A 144 45.29 19.42 19.48
CA ALA A 144 45.66 18.87 20.78
C ALA A 144 47.18 18.72 20.91
N GLU A 145 47.85 18.25 19.85
CA GLU A 145 49.31 18.23 19.77
C GLU A 145 49.87 19.64 19.88
N ALA A 146 49.38 20.62 19.12
CA ALA A 146 49.87 21.99 19.16
C ALA A 146 49.75 22.64 20.56
N ALA A 147 48.73 22.27 21.34
CA ALA A 147 48.59 22.71 22.73
C ALA A 147 49.64 22.08 23.67
N ARG A 148 50.13 20.87 23.36
CA ARG A 148 51.20 20.18 24.11
C ARG A 148 52.61 20.52 23.62
N GLY A 149 52.78 20.73 22.32
CA GLY A 149 54.06 20.94 21.65
C GLY A 149 54.99 19.73 21.67
N ASP A 150 54.46 18.52 21.66
CA ASP A 150 55.26 17.28 21.77
C ASP A 150 55.49 16.56 20.44
N GLY A 151 54.91 17.04 19.33
CA GLY A 151 55.05 16.48 17.99
C GLY A 151 54.34 15.14 17.80
N VAL A 152 53.48 14.72 18.75
CA VAL A 152 52.84 13.40 18.74
C VAL A 152 51.32 13.52 18.71
N LEU A 153 50.71 12.90 17.71
CA LEU A 153 49.27 12.67 17.64
C LEU A 153 48.95 11.43 18.51
N ARG A 154 48.31 11.66 19.67
CA ARG A 154 48.15 10.64 20.72
C ARG A 154 46.80 9.93 20.67
N PHE A 155 46.80 8.69 21.12
CA PHE A 155 45.59 7.90 21.36
C PHE A 155 44.68 8.53 22.41
N ASP A 156 45.24 9.23 23.41
CA ASP A 156 44.43 9.86 24.47
C ASP A 156 43.56 11.01 23.96
N ASP A 157 43.91 11.60 22.81
CA ASP A 157 43.09 12.62 22.12
C ASP A 157 42.15 12.01 21.08
N TYR A 158 42.31 10.73 20.77
CA TYR A 158 41.49 10.02 19.82
C TYR A 158 40.31 9.33 20.51
N HIS A 159 39.11 9.71 20.11
CA HIS A 159 37.87 9.22 20.72
C HIS A 159 36.92 8.60 19.68
N GLY A 160 37.43 8.24 18.51
CA GLY A 160 36.63 7.77 17.37
C GLY A 160 36.37 8.87 16.33
N LEU A 161 36.20 8.46 15.07
CA LEU A 161 35.95 9.38 13.95
C LEU A 161 34.65 10.18 14.08
N GLY A 162 33.58 9.58 14.62
CA GLY A 162 32.28 10.24 14.76
C GLY A 162 32.20 11.24 15.91
N GLU A 163 33.07 11.09 16.91
CA GLU A 163 33.05 11.91 18.13
C GLU A 163 33.39 13.38 17.85
N ALA A 164 34.14 13.68 16.78
CA ALA A 164 34.37 15.06 16.34
C ALA A 164 33.09 15.76 15.90
N VAL A 165 32.23 15.07 15.17
CA VAL A 165 30.95 15.60 14.72
C VAL A 165 30.00 15.75 15.92
N THR A 166 29.88 14.70 16.74
CA THR A 166 29.01 14.72 17.93
C THR A 166 29.35 15.86 18.88
N ARG A 167 30.63 16.07 19.18
CA ARG A 167 31.07 17.16 20.07
C ARG A 167 30.83 18.54 19.48
N THR A 168 31.09 18.71 18.18
CA THR A 168 30.84 19.99 17.51
C THR A 168 29.34 20.30 17.49
N ALA A 169 28.49 19.31 17.25
CA ALA A 169 27.04 19.44 17.34
C ALA A 169 26.57 19.74 18.77
N ALA A 170 27.13 19.06 19.77
CA ALA A 170 26.82 19.33 21.17
C ALA A 170 27.19 20.77 21.57
N ALA A 171 28.38 21.26 21.18
CA ALA A 171 28.80 22.64 21.42
C ALA A 171 27.87 23.66 20.73
N ALA A 172 27.46 23.39 19.49
CA ALA A 172 26.51 24.23 18.76
C ALA A 172 25.14 24.32 19.46
N LEU A 173 24.71 23.25 20.13
CA LEU A 173 23.46 23.22 20.89
C LEU A 173 23.59 23.81 22.29
N GLU A 174 24.76 23.72 22.93
CA GLU A 174 24.99 24.17 24.30
C GLU A 174 24.66 25.67 24.46
N ALA A 175 25.03 26.48 23.47
CA ALA A 175 24.77 27.93 23.46
C ALA A 175 23.30 28.33 23.19
N LEU A 176 22.43 27.37 22.86
CA LEU A 176 21.03 27.63 22.46
C LEU A 176 20.05 27.45 23.61
N ASP A 177 18.98 28.24 23.59
CA ASP A 177 17.85 28.11 24.51
C ASP A 177 16.94 26.92 24.17
N ALA A 178 15.92 26.69 25.00
CA ALA A 178 14.99 25.58 24.83
C ALA A 178 14.15 25.67 23.54
N GLU A 179 13.81 26.89 23.09
CA GLU A 179 13.03 27.11 21.87
C GLU A 179 13.86 26.74 20.62
N ALA A 180 15.10 27.23 20.55
CA ALA A 180 16.03 26.92 19.47
C ALA A 180 16.39 25.43 19.41
N ARG A 181 16.61 24.79 20.57
CA ARG A 181 16.86 23.34 20.62
C ARG A 181 15.64 22.53 20.16
N ALA A 182 14.42 22.98 20.48
CA ALA A 182 13.19 22.31 20.03
C ALA A 182 12.98 22.36 18.51
N ALA A 183 13.66 23.27 17.80
CA ALA A 183 13.62 23.33 16.34
C ALA A 183 14.52 22.31 15.64
N LEU A 184 15.40 21.59 16.36
CA LEU A 184 16.36 20.66 15.78
C LEU A 184 15.71 19.58 14.90
N PRO A 185 14.61 18.91 15.30
CA PRO A 185 13.98 17.91 14.44
C PRO A 185 13.51 18.48 13.10
N ALA A 186 12.98 19.71 13.08
CA ALA A 186 12.55 20.36 11.85
C ALA A 186 13.72 20.70 10.93
N LEU A 187 14.83 21.17 11.49
CA LEU A 187 16.06 21.42 10.73
C LEU A 187 16.57 20.13 10.08
N ILE A 188 16.72 19.06 10.86
CA ILE A 188 17.26 17.77 10.38
C ILE A 188 16.38 17.18 9.26
N VAL A 189 15.05 17.19 9.45
CA VAL A 189 14.12 16.70 8.41
C VAL A 189 14.16 17.57 7.16
N GLY A 190 14.26 18.90 7.34
CA GLY A 190 14.34 19.85 6.22
C GLY A 190 15.59 19.67 5.36
N LEU A 191 16.69 19.14 5.92
CA LEU A 191 17.96 18.91 5.23
C LEU A 191 18.03 17.57 4.47
N VAL A 192 17.02 16.70 4.61
CA VAL A 192 16.96 15.42 3.89
C VAL A 192 15.88 15.53 2.82
N ARG A 193 16.13 15.11 1.58
CA ARG A 193 15.14 15.05 0.49
C ARG A 193 14.37 13.73 0.48
N ASP A 194 15.10 12.63 0.63
CA ASP A 194 14.58 11.27 0.51
C ASP A 194 15.47 10.29 1.30
N HIS A 195 15.13 9.01 1.30
CA HIS A 195 16.01 7.92 1.75
C HIS A 195 16.33 6.99 0.58
N ALA A 196 17.62 6.76 0.35
CA ALA A 196 18.13 5.80 -0.63
C ALA A 196 18.83 4.64 0.08
N VAL A 197 19.25 3.64 -0.68
CA VAL A 197 20.14 2.58 -0.18
C VAL A 197 21.58 3.01 -0.49
N ASP A 198 22.43 3.00 0.52
CA ASP A 198 23.86 3.24 0.36
C ASP A 198 24.48 2.10 -0.47
N PRO A 199 25.12 2.38 -1.62
CA PRO A 199 25.66 1.32 -2.46
C PRO A 199 26.88 0.62 -1.86
N ALA A 200 27.58 1.25 -0.92
CA ALA A 200 28.76 0.68 -0.27
C ALA A 200 28.39 -0.23 0.90
N THR A 201 27.34 0.11 1.66
CA THR A 201 26.94 -0.65 2.86
C THR A 201 25.65 -1.46 2.69
N GLY A 202 24.80 -1.11 1.73
CA GLY A 202 23.47 -1.69 1.56
C GLY A 202 22.42 -1.19 2.57
N GLU A 203 22.78 -0.23 3.42
CA GLU A 203 21.90 0.29 4.46
C GLU A 203 21.11 1.52 3.99
N PRO A 204 19.93 1.81 4.59
CA PRO A 204 19.22 3.05 4.33
C PRO A 204 20.07 4.28 4.69
N ALA A 205 20.17 5.21 3.74
CA ALA A 205 20.93 6.44 3.86
C ALA A 205 20.07 7.66 3.50
N PRO A 206 20.18 8.78 4.22
CA PRO A 206 19.49 10.00 3.84
C PRO A 206 20.10 10.58 2.55
N VAL A 207 19.23 11.01 1.63
CA VAL A 207 19.62 11.80 0.46
C VAL A 207 19.60 13.26 0.87
N ILE A 208 20.77 13.88 0.94
CA ILE A 208 20.91 15.23 1.48
C ILE A 208 20.39 16.29 0.51
N GLY A 209 19.66 17.26 1.05
CA GLY A 209 19.08 18.39 0.36
C GLY A 209 19.62 19.73 0.81
N ALA A 210 19.08 20.78 0.19
CA ALA A 210 19.20 22.14 0.68
C ALA A 210 17.87 22.58 1.28
N LEU A 211 17.95 23.26 2.42
CA LEU A 211 16.82 23.84 3.11
C LEU A 211 16.75 25.34 2.76
N ASP A 212 15.58 25.82 2.40
CA ASP A 212 15.32 27.26 2.24
C ASP A 212 15.44 27.95 3.60
N ARG A 213 16.44 28.81 3.75
CA ARG A 213 16.78 29.43 5.03
C ARG A 213 15.70 30.41 5.47
N ALA A 214 15.31 31.33 4.58
CA ALA A 214 14.35 32.38 4.90
C ALA A 214 13.01 31.78 5.35
N ARG A 215 12.55 30.75 4.65
CA ARG A 215 11.33 30.02 4.98
C ARG A 215 11.43 29.29 6.32
N PHE A 216 12.55 28.63 6.59
CA PHE A 216 12.75 27.95 7.86
C PHE A 216 12.77 28.94 9.03
N GLU A 217 13.52 30.03 8.91
CA GLU A 217 13.63 31.05 9.95
C GLU A 217 12.34 31.86 10.18
N ALA A 218 11.46 31.96 9.19
CA ALA A 218 10.18 32.66 9.31
C ALA A 218 9.26 32.03 10.37
N ALA A 219 9.48 30.77 10.74
CA ALA A 219 8.67 30.09 11.75
C ALA A 219 9.02 30.47 13.21
N GLY A 220 10.11 31.20 13.46
CA GLY A 220 10.40 31.72 14.81
C GLY A 220 11.87 32.08 15.05
N PRO A 221 12.14 32.92 16.07
CA PRO A 221 13.50 33.35 16.41
C PRO A 221 14.41 32.20 16.83
N GLY A 222 13.89 31.16 17.50
CA GLY A 222 14.68 29.98 17.87
C GLY A 222 15.28 29.25 16.65
N ARG A 223 14.58 29.22 15.51
CA ARG A 223 15.07 28.61 14.27
C ARG A 223 16.24 29.35 13.66
N ARG A 224 16.19 30.68 13.70
CA ARG A 224 17.29 31.55 13.26
C ARG A 224 18.52 31.32 14.12
N ALA A 225 18.37 31.33 15.44
CA ALA A 225 19.48 31.08 16.37
C ALA A 225 20.11 29.69 16.13
N LEU A 226 19.29 28.67 15.88
CA LEU A 226 19.77 27.32 15.55
C LEU A 226 20.61 27.31 14.26
N VAL A 227 20.10 27.89 13.17
CA VAL A 227 20.82 27.97 11.89
C VAL A 227 22.12 28.74 12.05
N GLU A 228 22.09 29.92 12.68
CA GLU A 228 23.27 30.75 12.92
C GLU A 228 24.34 30.02 13.73
N SER A 229 23.95 29.32 14.81
CA SER A 229 24.88 28.53 15.61
C SER A 229 25.50 27.39 14.80
N PHE A 230 24.70 26.66 14.01
CA PHE A 230 25.19 25.56 13.18
C PHE A 230 26.13 26.05 12.07
N VAL A 231 25.87 27.22 11.47
CA VAL A 231 26.79 27.84 10.50
C VAL A 231 28.08 28.30 11.17
N ALA A 232 28.00 28.93 12.35
CA ALA A 232 29.16 29.38 13.09
C ALA A 232 30.10 28.22 13.48
N HIS A 233 29.53 27.06 13.81
CA HIS A 233 30.27 25.82 14.11
C HIS A 233 30.65 25.01 12.86
N ARG A 234 30.40 25.52 11.66
CA ARG A 234 30.66 24.85 10.37
C ARG A 234 29.94 23.51 10.21
N LEU A 235 28.83 23.31 10.90
CA LEU A 235 27.95 22.15 10.71
C LEU A 235 27.08 22.32 9.48
N LEU A 236 26.69 23.57 9.18
CA LEU A 236 26.00 23.96 7.95
C LEU A 236 26.80 24.97 7.14
N THR A 237 26.65 24.93 5.83
CA THR A 237 27.01 26.01 4.91
C THR A 237 25.75 26.73 4.46
N ALA A 238 25.84 28.06 4.31
CA ALA A 238 24.83 28.86 3.66
C ALA A 238 25.32 29.23 2.25
N GLU A 239 24.44 29.07 1.26
CA GLU A 239 24.74 29.23 -0.16
C GLU A 239 23.60 30.02 -0.83
N GLY A 240 23.91 30.80 -1.88
CA GLY A 240 22.93 31.63 -2.58
C GLY A 240 23.07 33.11 -2.26
N ASP A 241 22.19 33.91 -2.83
CA ASP A 241 22.06 35.33 -2.49
C ASP A 241 21.00 35.54 -1.40
N ALA A 242 20.80 36.78 -0.94
CA ALA A 242 19.85 37.08 0.14
C ALA A 242 18.39 36.70 -0.17
N ALA A 243 18.03 36.45 -1.44
CA ALA A 243 16.67 36.11 -1.85
C ALA A 243 16.43 34.59 -1.99
N ASP A 244 17.46 33.80 -2.30
CA ASP A 244 17.38 32.33 -2.38
C ASP A 244 18.48 31.66 -1.53
N GLU A 245 18.73 32.19 -0.33
CA GLU A 245 19.73 31.63 0.58
C GLU A 245 19.25 30.25 1.07
N ARG A 246 20.06 29.23 0.81
CA ARG A 246 19.82 27.86 1.24
C ARG A 246 20.91 27.39 2.17
N VAL A 247 20.53 26.57 3.15
CA VAL A 247 21.47 25.93 4.07
C VAL A 247 21.58 24.43 3.80
N ARG A 248 22.79 23.89 3.95
CA ARG A 248 23.11 22.48 3.71
C ARG A 248 24.08 21.99 4.77
N PRO A 249 24.16 20.67 5.04
CA PRO A 249 25.25 20.11 5.84
C PRO A 249 26.59 20.38 5.16
N THR A 250 27.55 20.89 5.91
CA THR A 250 28.94 21.03 5.44
C THR A 250 29.52 19.66 5.06
N HIS A 251 29.17 18.63 5.84
CA HIS A 251 29.48 17.23 5.58
C HIS A 251 28.23 16.38 5.83
N GLU A 252 27.94 15.42 4.95
CA GLU A 252 26.78 14.52 5.09
C GLU A 252 26.87 13.67 6.37
N SER A 253 28.08 13.46 6.87
CA SER A 253 28.37 12.70 8.09
C SER A 253 27.60 13.24 9.31
N LEU A 254 27.29 14.54 9.34
CA LEU A 254 26.44 15.17 10.36
C LEU A 254 25.10 14.43 10.52
N LEU A 255 24.50 13.98 9.42
CA LEU A 255 23.19 13.36 9.42
C LEU A 255 23.25 11.83 9.50
N ARG A 256 24.44 11.25 9.33
CA ARG A 256 24.64 9.79 9.26
C ARG A 256 25.20 9.19 10.54
N ILE A 257 26.00 9.94 11.30
CA ILE A 257 26.71 9.39 12.48
C ILE A 257 26.36 10.08 13.79
N TRP A 258 25.84 11.30 13.74
CA TRP A 258 25.48 12.04 14.95
C TRP A 258 24.22 11.41 15.57
N PRO A 259 24.28 10.85 16.80
CA PRO A 259 23.20 10.02 17.33
C PRO A 259 21.83 10.68 17.34
N GLU A 260 21.76 11.97 17.68
CA GLU A 260 20.52 12.73 17.72
C GLU A 260 19.91 12.90 16.31
N ALA A 261 20.72 13.22 15.30
CA ALA A 261 20.24 13.30 13.92
C ALA A 261 19.79 11.93 13.40
N VAL A 262 20.55 10.88 13.69
CA VAL A 262 20.19 9.50 13.32
C VAL A 262 18.86 9.09 13.95
N ALA A 263 18.66 9.39 15.24
CA ALA A 263 17.40 9.09 15.93
C ALA A 263 16.22 9.85 15.32
N ILE A 264 16.38 11.16 15.07
CA ILE A 264 15.35 11.99 14.43
C ILE A 264 15.00 11.44 13.05
N LEU A 265 15.99 11.07 12.24
CA LEU A 265 15.76 10.55 10.89
C LEU A 265 15.11 9.16 10.92
N ALA A 266 15.48 8.30 11.85
CA ALA A 266 14.83 7.01 12.03
C ALA A 266 13.34 7.16 12.38
N GLU A 267 13.01 8.09 13.27
CA GLU A 267 11.62 8.41 13.65
C GLU A 267 10.83 9.01 12.47
N THR A 268 11.46 9.88 11.69
CA THR A 268 10.77 10.69 10.67
C THR A 268 10.86 10.13 9.25
N ALA A 269 11.55 9.00 9.05
CA ALA A 269 11.73 8.38 7.72
C ALA A 269 10.42 8.14 6.95
N PRO A 270 9.30 7.71 7.56
CA PRO A 270 8.02 7.59 6.86
C PRO A 270 7.51 8.94 6.31
N LEU A 271 7.69 10.03 7.06
CA LEU A 271 7.26 11.38 6.65
C LEU A 271 8.12 11.90 5.49
N VAL A 272 9.43 11.68 5.54
CA VAL A 272 10.36 12.05 4.47
C VAL A 272 10.01 11.32 3.17
N ARG A 273 9.76 10.00 3.23
CA ARG A 273 9.34 9.20 2.07
C ARG A 273 7.98 9.65 1.52
N ALA A 274 7.02 9.94 2.41
CA ALA A 274 5.72 10.44 1.99
C ALA A 274 5.83 11.78 1.26
N ARG A 275 6.65 12.70 1.78
CA ARG A 275 6.93 13.97 1.11
C ARG A 275 7.60 13.76 -0.26
N ALA A 276 8.63 12.91 -0.35
CA ALA A 276 9.31 12.62 -1.62
C ALA A 276 8.35 12.05 -2.68
N ALA A 277 7.36 11.25 -2.27
CA ALA A 277 6.33 10.72 -3.16
C ALA A 277 5.24 11.75 -3.52
N ILE A 278 4.88 12.66 -2.62
CA ILE A 278 3.78 13.62 -2.81
C ILE A 278 4.20 14.86 -3.60
N GLU A 279 5.46 15.29 -3.49
CA GLU A 279 5.96 16.51 -4.13
C GLU A 279 5.84 16.50 -5.66
N PRO A 280 6.20 15.42 -6.38
CA PRO A 280 5.97 15.31 -7.81
C PRO A 280 4.47 15.36 -8.16
N LEU A 281 3.63 14.62 -7.44
CA LEU A 281 2.18 14.59 -7.68
C LEU A 281 1.54 15.97 -7.50
N ALA A 282 1.96 16.71 -6.48
CA ALA A 282 1.48 18.06 -6.23
C ALA A 282 1.90 19.06 -7.32
N ARG A 283 3.10 18.88 -7.90
CA ARG A 283 3.58 19.68 -9.04
C ARG A 283 2.75 19.39 -10.29
N ASP A 284 2.61 18.11 -10.63
CA ASP A 284 1.83 17.68 -11.79
C ASP A 284 0.37 18.13 -11.67
N TRP A 285 -0.22 18.05 -10.48
CA TRP A 285 -1.57 18.55 -10.20
C TRP A 285 -1.70 20.06 -10.39
N ALA A 286 -0.69 20.84 -10.00
CA ALA A 286 -0.70 22.30 -10.12
C ALA A 286 -0.49 22.78 -11.57
N GLU A 287 0.20 21.99 -12.39
CA GLU A 287 0.44 22.26 -13.81
C GLU A 287 -0.66 21.68 -14.71
N ALA A 288 -1.46 20.73 -14.22
CA ALA A 288 -2.52 20.09 -14.98
C ALA A 288 -3.67 21.05 -15.32
N ALA A 289 -4.27 20.84 -16.49
CA ALA A 289 -5.56 21.43 -16.83
C ALA A 289 -6.65 20.90 -15.87
N GLU A 290 -7.69 21.71 -15.64
CA GLU A 290 -8.74 21.43 -14.62
C GLU A 290 -9.40 20.06 -14.80
N ALA A 291 -9.56 19.59 -16.03
CA ALA A 291 -10.14 18.28 -16.34
C ALA A 291 -9.25 17.07 -15.94
N ASP A 292 -7.94 17.26 -15.87
CA ASP A 292 -6.96 16.21 -15.54
C ASP A 292 -6.46 16.30 -14.09
N ALA A 293 -6.65 17.44 -13.43
CA ALA A 293 -6.26 17.67 -12.05
C ALA A 293 -6.91 16.65 -11.09
N GLU A 294 -8.17 16.26 -11.33
CA GLU A 294 -8.87 15.33 -10.44
C GLU A 294 -8.22 13.93 -10.37
N ARG A 295 -7.58 13.47 -11.45
CA ARG A 295 -6.89 12.17 -11.50
C ARG A 295 -5.64 12.13 -10.63
N HIS A 296 -4.96 13.27 -10.47
CA HIS A 296 -3.75 13.36 -9.66
C HIS A 296 -4.07 13.25 -8.16
N LEU A 297 -5.31 13.46 -7.76
CA LEU A 297 -5.77 13.34 -6.37
C LEU A 297 -6.03 11.88 -5.93
N ASP A 298 -5.93 10.91 -6.84
CA ASP A 298 -6.08 9.48 -6.53
C ASP A 298 -4.81 8.92 -5.86
N VAL A 299 -4.59 9.34 -4.62
CA VAL A 299 -3.47 8.92 -3.77
C VAL A 299 -3.86 7.70 -2.93
N SER A 300 -2.93 6.77 -2.72
CA SER A 300 -3.20 5.61 -1.85
C SER A 300 -3.48 6.07 -0.41
N PRO A 301 -4.37 5.37 0.33
CA PRO A 301 -4.74 5.80 1.69
C PRO A 301 -3.54 5.96 2.63
N ALA A 302 -2.58 5.02 2.59
CA ALA A 302 -1.39 5.07 3.43
C ALA A 302 -0.46 6.25 3.10
N LEU A 303 -0.30 6.57 1.81
CA LEU A 303 0.51 7.72 1.41
C LEU A 303 -0.19 9.05 1.79
N LEU A 304 -1.51 9.12 1.61
CA LEU A 304 -2.29 10.29 2.00
C LEU A 304 -2.25 10.53 3.52
N GLU A 305 -2.40 9.49 4.34
CA GLU A 305 -2.30 9.59 5.80
C GLU A 305 -0.92 10.11 6.22
N ALA A 306 0.15 9.57 5.65
CA ALA A 306 1.51 10.03 5.94
C ALA A 306 1.75 11.48 5.44
N ALA A 307 1.17 11.87 4.30
CA ALA A 307 1.26 13.24 3.78
C ALA A 307 0.49 14.24 4.65
N VAL A 308 -0.69 13.87 5.16
CA VAL A 308 -1.46 14.67 6.13
C VAL A 308 -0.67 14.83 7.42
N ALA A 309 -0.08 13.74 7.95
CA ALA A 309 0.78 13.81 9.13
C ALA A 309 2.00 14.71 8.90
N HIS A 310 2.60 14.66 7.71
CA HIS A 310 3.71 15.54 7.33
C HIS A 310 3.29 17.02 7.32
N VAL A 311 2.16 17.35 6.68
CA VAL A 311 1.63 18.73 6.67
C VAL A 311 1.26 19.20 8.08
N ALA A 312 0.66 18.34 8.91
CA ALA A 312 0.34 18.66 10.29
C ALA A 312 1.59 18.92 11.15
N ARG A 313 2.68 18.18 10.89
CA ARG A 313 3.93 18.30 11.65
C ARG A 313 4.74 19.54 11.28
N PHE A 314 4.84 19.87 10.00
CA PHE A 314 5.73 20.92 9.49
C PHE A 314 4.99 22.18 9.00
N GLY A 315 3.65 22.17 8.95
CA GLY A 315 2.82 23.34 8.71
C GLY A 315 3.27 24.19 7.51
N THR A 316 3.59 25.45 7.77
CA THR A 316 3.98 26.43 6.74
C THR A 316 5.33 26.15 6.07
N GLU A 317 6.13 25.22 6.59
CA GLU A 317 7.40 24.77 5.99
C GLU A 317 7.18 23.87 4.77
N VAL A 318 6.04 23.18 4.68
CA VAL A 318 5.68 22.36 3.52
C VAL A 318 5.20 23.26 2.39
N PRO A 319 5.73 23.21 1.15
CA PRO A 319 5.34 24.08 0.03
C PRO A 319 3.82 24.27 -0.09
N GLU A 320 3.37 25.50 -0.39
CA GLU A 320 1.93 25.79 -0.47
C GLU A 320 1.21 24.88 -1.47
N THR A 321 1.83 24.62 -2.61
CA THR A 321 1.35 23.68 -3.63
C THR A 321 1.08 22.30 -3.04
N VAL A 322 2.01 21.79 -2.22
CA VAL A 322 1.87 20.48 -1.56
C VAL A 322 0.76 20.51 -0.51
N ARG A 323 0.67 21.57 0.31
CA ARG A 323 -0.42 21.69 1.30
C ARG A 323 -1.80 21.70 0.64
N ARG A 324 -1.94 22.46 -0.45
CA ARG A 324 -3.19 22.52 -1.23
C ARG A 324 -3.54 21.18 -1.86
N PHE A 325 -2.55 20.49 -2.42
CA PHE A 325 -2.72 19.16 -2.98
C PHE A 325 -3.20 18.16 -1.92
N VAL A 326 -2.54 18.10 -0.76
CA VAL A 326 -2.91 17.18 0.33
C VAL A 326 -4.33 17.47 0.84
N ALA A 327 -4.70 18.74 1.02
CA ALA A 327 -6.05 19.12 1.42
C ALA A 327 -7.11 18.71 0.38
N ALA A 328 -6.82 18.89 -0.91
CA ALA A 328 -7.73 18.47 -2.00
C ALA A 328 -7.87 16.94 -2.07
N ALA A 329 -6.77 16.20 -1.92
CA ALA A 329 -6.77 14.73 -1.90
C ALA A 329 -7.53 14.19 -0.68
N GLU A 330 -7.37 14.82 0.49
CA GLU A 330 -8.12 14.48 1.71
C GLU A 330 -9.62 14.73 1.56
N ALA A 331 -10.01 15.87 0.98
CA ALA A 331 -11.41 16.18 0.68
C ALA A 331 -12.02 15.13 -0.27
N LYS A 332 -11.32 14.77 -1.35
CA LYS A 332 -11.76 13.74 -2.30
C LYS A 332 -11.89 12.37 -1.62
N ALA A 333 -10.90 11.98 -0.82
CA ALA A 333 -10.91 10.71 -0.09
C ALA A 333 -12.03 10.65 0.96
N THR A 334 -12.40 11.79 1.56
CA THR A 334 -13.51 11.89 2.51
C THR A 334 -14.85 11.76 1.79
N ALA A 335 -15.04 12.52 0.70
CA ALA A 335 -16.25 12.44 -0.12
C ALA A 335 -16.49 11.03 -0.68
N ARG A 336 -15.42 10.34 -1.12
CA ARG A 336 -15.49 8.95 -1.56
C ARG A 336 -15.95 8.01 -0.44
N ARG A 337 -15.37 8.14 0.76
CA ARG A 337 -15.76 7.32 1.92
C ARG A 337 -17.21 7.56 2.34
N GLU A 338 -17.69 8.80 2.26
CA GLU A 338 -19.09 9.14 2.53
C GLU A 338 -20.03 8.57 1.47
N ALA A 339 -19.67 8.64 0.19
CA ALA A 339 -20.43 8.04 -0.90
C ALA A 339 -20.52 6.51 -0.77
N GLU A 340 -19.39 5.84 -0.50
CA GLU A 340 -19.34 4.39 -0.28
C GLU A 340 -20.20 3.96 0.93
N ARG A 341 -20.20 4.75 2.02
CA ARG A 341 -21.08 4.52 3.17
C ARG A 341 -22.55 4.68 2.80
N ALA A 342 -22.91 5.76 2.11
CA ALA A 342 -24.28 6.02 1.68
C ALA A 342 -24.79 4.93 0.71
N GLU A 343 -23.94 4.43 -0.18
CA GLU A 343 -24.27 3.28 -1.05
C GLU A 343 -24.44 1.99 -0.24
N GLY A 344 -23.58 1.75 0.75
CA GLY A 344 -23.70 0.61 1.66
C GLY A 344 -25.02 0.62 2.44
N GLU A 345 -25.40 1.79 2.98
CA GLU A 345 -26.67 2.00 3.68
C GLU A 345 -27.88 1.78 2.76
N ARG A 346 -27.83 2.27 1.51
CA ARG A 346 -28.87 2.01 0.51
C ARG A 346 -29.02 0.53 0.20
N ARG A 347 -27.91 -0.20 0.01
CA ARG A 347 -27.94 -1.66 -0.23
C ARG A 347 -28.56 -2.41 0.94
N LEU A 348 -28.26 -2.02 2.18
CA LEU A 348 -28.86 -2.60 3.38
C LEU A 348 -30.38 -2.32 3.44
N ALA A 349 -30.79 -1.08 3.17
CA ALA A 349 -32.19 -0.69 3.14
C ALA A 349 -32.99 -1.44 2.05
N ASP A 350 -32.41 -1.64 0.87
CA ASP A 350 -33.02 -2.40 -0.22
C ASP A 350 -33.20 -3.89 0.15
N VAL A 351 -32.20 -4.49 0.81
CA VAL A 351 -32.30 -5.87 1.33
C VAL A 351 -33.41 -5.99 2.38
N GLU A 352 -33.52 -5.03 3.31
CA GLU A 352 -34.61 -5.02 4.29
C GLU A 352 -35.99 -4.81 3.64
N ALA A 353 -36.08 -3.95 2.63
CA ALA A 353 -37.32 -3.70 1.90
C ALA A 353 -37.79 -4.95 1.14
N ILE A 354 -36.87 -5.67 0.50
CA ILE A 354 -37.15 -6.96 -0.16
C ILE A 354 -37.60 -8.01 0.86
N ALA A 355 -36.97 -8.07 2.04
CA ALA A 355 -37.38 -8.97 3.10
C ALA A 355 -38.82 -8.69 3.58
N ARG A 356 -39.19 -7.43 3.80
CA ARG A 356 -40.55 -7.02 4.21
C ARG A 356 -41.60 -7.26 3.12
N ALA A 357 -41.24 -7.06 1.85
CA ALA A 357 -42.13 -7.32 0.71
C ALA A 357 -42.49 -8.82 0.62
N LYS A 358 -41.51 -9.71 0.83
CA LYS A 358 -41.75 -11.16 0.86
C LYS A 358 -42.66 -11.60 2.02
N THR A 359 -42.60 -10.95 3.19
CA THR A 359 -43.48 -11.30 4.33
C THR A 359 -44.96 -10.98 4.07
N ARG A 360 -45.27 -9.96 3.25
CA ARG A 360 -46.66 -9.63 2.89
C ARG A 360 -47.28 -10.65 1.92
N GLN A 361 -46.49 -11.18 0.99
CA GLN A 361 -46.98 -12.14 -0.01
C GLN A 361 -47.31 -13.52 0.61
N VAL A 362 -46.65 -13.91 1.71
CA VAL A 362 -46.93 -15.17 2.43
C VAL A 362 -48.26 -15.15 3.18
N ARG A 363 -48.72 -13.97 3.65
CA ARG A 363 -49.99 -13.86 4.40
C ARG A 363 -51.25 -13.98 3.53
N THR A 364 -51.18 -13.57 2.27
CA THR A 364 -52.33 -13.64 1.34
C THR A 364 -52.58 -15.04 0.80
N THR A 365 -51.55 -15.88 0.66
CA THR A 365 -51.67 -17.24 0.14
C THR A 365 -52.11 -18.26 1.20
N GLY A 366 -51.79 -18.02 2.48
CA GLY A 366 -52.21 -18.90 3.59
C GLY A 366 -53.71 -18.85 3.91
N LEU A 367 -54.39 -17.73 3.65
CA LEU A 367 -55.83 -17.58 3.90
C LEU A 367 -56.70 -18.37 2.90
N GLY A 368 -56.24 -18.54 1.65
CA GLY A 368 -56.94 -19.36 0.65
C GLY A 368 -56.91 -20.85 0.97
N LEU A 369 -55.80 -21.33 1.53
CA LEU A 369 -55.61 -22.74 1.90
C LEU A 369 -56.44 -23.15 3.12
N ALA A 370 -56.54 -22.27 4.12
CA ALA A 370 -57.39 -22.49 5.29
C ALA A 370 -58.89 -22.50 4.93
N ALA A 371 -59.32 -21.65 3.99
CA ALA A 371 -60.71 -21.65 3.51
C ALA A 371 -61.08 -22.94 2.75
N ALA A 372 -60.15 -23.50 1.97
CA ALA A 372 -60.35 -24.78 1.27
C ALA A 372 -60.46 -25.97 2.25
N LEU A 373 -59.65 -25.99 3.32
CA LEU A 373 -59.69 -27.04 4.35
C LEU A 373 -60.99 -27.00 5.19
N VAL A 374 -61.51 -25.81 5.48
CA VAL A 374 -62.81 -25.66 6.17
C VAL A 374 -63.97 -26.13 5.29
N LEU A 375 -63.92 -25.84 3.98
CA LEU A 375 -64.93 -26.33 3.02
C LEU A 375 -64.88 -27.86 2.85
N ALA A 376 -63.68 -28.45 2.82
CA ALA A 376 -63.51 -29.90 2.75
C ALA A 376 -63.99 -30.61 4.04
N ALA A 377 -63.72 -30.03 5.22
CA ALA A 377 -64.21 -30.55 6.49
C ALA A 377 -65.74 -30.44 6.62
N LEU A 378 -66.35 -29.36 6.12
CA LEU A 378 -67.81 -29.20 6.07
C LEU A 378 -68.48 -30.23 5.16
N ALA A 379 -67.86 -30.56 4.02
CA ALA A 379 -68.34 -31.61 3.12
C ALA A 379 -68.25 -33.01 3.76
N GLY A 380 -67.16 -33.30 4.49
CA GLY A 380 -66.99 -34.57 5.23
C GLY A 380 -67.91 -34.72 6.44
N TRP A 381 -68.27 -33.61 7.12
CA TRP A 381 -69.24 -33.63 8.22
C TRP A 381 -70.66 -33.97 7.73
N GLN A 382 -71.01 -33.53 6.52
CA GLN A 382 -72.31 -33.79 5.89
C GLN A 382 -72.51 -35.28 5.54
N TRP A 383 -71.41 -36.02 5.36
CA TRP A 383 -71.38 -37.47 5.11
C TRP A 383 -71.72 -38.33 6.35
N HIS A 384 -71.40 -37.87 7.57
CA HIS A 384 -71.56 -38.69 8.78
C HIS A 384 -73.01 -38.79 9.29
N LEU A 385 -73.90 -37.87 8.88
CA LEU A 385 -75.26 -37.76 9.43
C LEU A 385 -76.37 -38.45 8.62
N SER A 386 -76.12 -38.90 7.37
CA SER A 386 -77.17 -39.51 6.54
C SER A 386 -76.94 -40.99 6.26
N THR A 387 -77.30 -41.84 7.21
CA THR A 387 -77.62 -43.25 6.94
C THR A 387 -79.13 -43.38 6.80
N VAL A 388 -79.63 -44.01 5.72
CA VAL A 388 -80.87 -44.82 5.62
C VAL A 388 -81.35 -44.99 4.15
N SER A 389 -81.63 -46.25 3.78
CA SER A 389 -82.49 -46.77 2.70
C SER A 389 -81.99 -46.86 1.24
N GLY A 390 -81.43 -48.04 0.91
CA GLY A 390 -81.93 -48.99 -0.10
C GLY A 390 -82.28 -48.54 -1.54
N ARG A 391 -81.41 -48.95 -2.48
CA ARG A 391 -81.51 -48.97 -3.97
C ARG A 391 -80.83 -47.86 -4.79
N GLU A 392 -79.94 -47.09 -4.18
CA GLU A 392 -79.04 -46.14 -4.88
C GLU A 392 -77.57 -46.63 -5.00
N ALA A 393 -77.29 -47.93 -4.78
CA ALA A 393 -75.91 -48.42 -4.59
C ALA A 393 -74.98 -48.22 -5.81
N GLU A 394 -75.47 -48.33 -7.05
CA GLU A 394 -74.60 -48.20 -8.24
C GLU A 394 -74.28 -46.74 -8.60
N ARG A 395 -75.27 -45.83 -8.56
CA ARG A 395 -75.01 -44.40 -8.86
C ARG A 395 -74.29 -43.67 -7.73
N GLN A 396 -74.43 -44.13 -6.49
CA GLN A 396 -73.62 -43.62 -5.38
C GLN A 396 -72.20 -44.16 -5.42
N ARG A 397 -72.00 -45.39 -5.88
CA ARG A 397 -70.66 -45.96 -6.09
C ARG A 397 -69.91 -45.21 -7.19
N ASP A 398 -70.50 -44.99 -8.36
CA ASP A 398 -69.83 -44.26 -9.46
C ASP A 398 -69.45 -42.82 -9.07
N ARG A 399 -70.31 -42.13 -8.30
CA ARG A 399 -70.02 -40.79 -7.79
C ARG A 399 -69.01 -40.79 -6.65
N ALA A 400 -69.01 -41.82 -5.80
CA ALA A 400 -68.03 -41.99 -4.74
C ALA A 400 -66.65 -42.33 -5.32
N GLU A 401 -66.56 -43.23 -6.31
CA GLU A 401 -65.33 -43.54 -7.04
C GLU A 401 -64.80 -42.29 -7.77
N HIS A 402 -65.65 -41.53 -8.45
CA HIS A 402 -65.23 -40.26 -9.07
C HIS A 402 -64.80 -39.18 -8.07
N ALA A 403 -65.51 -39.03 -6.95
CA ALA A 403 -65.17 -38.04 -5.92
C ALA A 403 -63.90 -38.42 -5.17
N LEU A 404 -63.69 -39.72 -4.90
CA LEU A 404 -62.47 -40.24 -4.29
C LEU A 404 -61.28 -40.09 -5.23
N LYS A 405 -61.42 -40.49 -6.51
CA LYS A 405 -60.36 -40.33 -7.52
C LYS A 405 -59.97 -38.85 -7.73
N ALA A 406 -60.93 -37.94 -7.70
CA ALA A 406 -60.67 -36.50 -7.78
C ALA A 406 -60.00 -35.96 -6.50
N ALA A 407 -60.40 -36.46 -5.32
CA ALA A 407 -59.79 -36.09 -4.04
C ALA A 407 -58.34 -36.60 -3.93
N THR A 408 -58.06 -37.82 -4.38
CA THR A 408 -56.71 -38.40 -4.41
C THR A 408 -55.79 -37.65 -5.38
N ALA A 409 -56.26 -37.37 -6.61
CA ALA A 409 -55.49 -36.56 -7.57
C ALA A 409 -55.19 -35.14 -7.03
N THR A 410 -56.11 -34.57 -6.25
CA THR A 410 -55.91 -33.27 -5.60
C THR A 410 -54.92 -33.35 -4.43
N ALA A 411 -54.99 -34.41 -3.62
CA ALA A 411 -54.06 -34.63 -2.50
C ALA A 411 -52.62 -34.88 -2.99
N ASP A 412 -52.46 -35.67 -4.04
CA ASP A 412 -51.15 -36.00 -4.64
C ASP A 412 -50.50 -34.76 -5.26
N GLY A 413 -51.28 -33.96 -6.01
CA GLY A 413 -50.83 -32.69 -6.57
C GLY A 413 -50.44 -31.65 -5.50
N LEU A 414 -51.12 -31.65 -4.35
CA LEU A 414 -50.79 -30.76 -3.23
C LEU A 414 -49.44 -31.10 -2.60
N ILE A 415 -49.10 -32.38 -2.40
CA ILE A 415 -47.79 -32.77 -1.83
C ILE A 415 -46.66 -32.36 -2.77
N PHE A 416 -46.82 -32.64 -4.07
CA PHE A 416 -45.87 -32.26 -5.10
C PHE A 416 -45.62 -30.73 -5.11
N ASP A 417 -46.69 -29.94 -5.12
CA ASP A 417 -46.62 -28.48 -5.10
C ASP A 417 -46.01 -27.92 -3.79
N LEU A 418 -46.36 -28.51 -2.64
CA LEU A 418 -45.85 -28.08 -1.33
C LEU A 418 -44.36 -28.41 -1.21
N ALA A 419 -43.95 -29.63 -1.58
CA ALA A 419 -42.55 -30.05 -1.56
C ALA A 419 -41.68 -29.14 -2.43
N GLN A 420 -42.07 -28.90 -3.69
CA GLN A 420 -41.33 -28.02 -4.59
C GLN A 420 -41.28 -26.57 -4.11
N LYS A 421 -42.40 -26.04 -3.60
CA LYS A 421 -42.44 -24.65 -3.10
C LYS A 421 -41.59 -24.47 -1.86
N PHE A 422 -41.57 -25.42 -0.92
CA PHE A 422 -40.83 -25.26 0.33
C PHE A 422 -39.34 -25.62 0.24
N ARG A 423 -38.90 -26.34 -0.80
CA ARG A 423 -37.51 -26.76 -1.00
C ARG A 423 -36.49 -25.62 -0.91
N ASN A 424 -36.81 -24.45 -1.47
CA ASN A 424 -35.88 -23.32 -1.59
C ASN A 424 -36.34 -22.06 -0.83
N VAL A 425 -37.30 -22.17 0.09
CA VAL A 425 -37.84 -21.01 0.83
C VAL A 425 -37.02 -20.73 2.09
N ALA A 426 -36.34 -19.58 2.09
CA ALA A 426 -35.63 -19.07 3.25
C ALA A 426 -36.60 -18.36 4.23
N GLY A 427 -36.47 -18.65 5.53
CA GLY A 427 -37.19 -17.95 6.61
C GLY A 427 -38.34 -18.73 7.25
N VAL A 428 -38.69 -19.93 6.76
CA VAL A 428 -39.61 -20.84 7.45
C VAL A 428 -38.79 -21.83 8.28
N PRO A 429 -39.08 -22.01 9.58
CA PRO A 429 -38.38 -22.99 10.41
C PRO A 429 -38.54 -24.40 9.85
N LYS A 430 -37.42 -25.15 9.73
CA LYS A 430 -37.42 -26.54 9.24
C LYS A 430 -38.48 -27.45 9.90
N PRO A 431 -38.75 -27.37 11.22
CA PRO A 431 -39.78 -28.20 11.85
C PRO A 431 -41.19 -27.96 11.28
N VAL A 432 -41.51 -26.72 10.89
CA VAL A 432 -42.83 -26.36 10.35
C VAL A 432 -43.02 -26.96 8.95
N ILE A 433 -41.97 -26.94 8.13
CA ILE A 433 -42.00 -27.55 6.79
C ILE A 433 -42.23 -29.06 6.91
N ARG A 434 -41.53 -29.71 7.86
CA ARG A 434 -41.68 -31.14 8.14
C ARG A 434 -43.08 -31.51 8.60
N ASP A 435 -43.65 -30.75 9.54
CA ASP A 435 -44.99 -31.02 10.04
C ASP A 435 -46.06 -30.96 8.94
N ILE A 436 -45.92 -30.00 8.01
CA ILE A 436 -46.83 -29.85 6.86
C ILE A 436 -46.70 -31.05 5.91
N LEU A 437 -45.47 -31.45 5.57
CA LEU A 437 -45.23 -32.62 4.70
C LEU A 437 -45.72 -33.92 5.34
N ASP A 438 -45.48 -34.11 6.64
CA ASP A 438 -45.96 -35.28 7.40
C ASP A 438 -47.49 -35.32 7.51
N GLN A 439 -48.16 -34.17 7.62
CA GLN A 439 -49.63 -34.11 7.59
C GLN A 439 -50.20 -34.46 6.22
N ALA A 440 -49.60 -33.93 5.14
CA ALA A 440 -50.04 -34.20 3.79
C ALA A 440 -49.84 -35.69 3.43
N ARG A 441 -48.72 -36.29 3.85
CA ARG A 441 -48.46 -37.74 3.69
C ARG A 441 -49.50 -38.60 4.42
N ARG A 442 -49.81 -38.29 5.69
CA ARG A 442 -50.83 -39.04 6.44
C ARG A 442 -52.20 -38.99 5.78
N LEU A 443 -52.57 -37.87 5.18
CA LEU A 443 -53.82 -37.74 4.43
C LEU A 443 -53.82 -38.66 3.20
N GLN A 444 -52.69 -38.73 2.49
CA GLN A 444 -52.54 -39.60 1.33
C GLN A 444 -52.55 -41.10 1.70
N GLU A 445 -51.86 -41.49 2.77
CA GLU A 445 -51.88 -42.86 3.31
C GLU A 445 -53.31 -43.29 3.69
N GLN A 446 -54.07 -42.40 4.32
CA GLN A 446 -55.48 -42.65 4.65
C GLN A 446 -56.38 -42.83 3.42
N LEU A 447 -56.06 -42.16 2.30
CA LEU A 447 -56.81 -42.31 1.05
C LEU A 447 -56.45 -43.63 0.34
N ILE A 448 -55.20 -44.08 0.43
CA ILE A 448 -54.75 -45.37 -0.11
C ILE A 448 -55.36 -46.53 0.69
N ASP A 449 -55.35 -46.43 2.03
CA ASP A 449 -55.96 -47.43 2.92
C ASP A 449 -57.49 -47.53 2.76
N ALA A 450 -58.14 -46.49 2.23
CA ALA A 450 -59.57 -46.45 1.94
C ALA A 450 -59.99 -47.28 0.71
N GLY A 451 -59.05 -47.92 0.00
CA GLY A 451 -59.33 -49.13 -0.79
C GLY A 451 -59.47 -48.98 -2.30
N GLU A 452 -58.86 -47.97 -2.94
CA GLU A 452 -58.71 -47.95 -4.40
C GLU A 452 -57.26 -48.14 -4.86
N THR A 453 -57.00 -49.26 -5.54
CA THR A 453 -55.75 -49.52 -6.27
C THR A 453 -55.95 -49.28 -7.77
N ASP A 454 -55.98 -48.02 -8.19
CA ASP A 454 -55.82 -47.65 -9.62
C ASP A 454 -54.32 -47.44 -9.91
N ALA A 455 -53.82 -48.03 -11.00
CA ALA A 455 -52.40 -47.96 -11.37
C ALA A 455 -51.91 -46.52 -11.62
N GLY A 456 -52.82 -45.61 -12.00
CA GLY A 456 -52.52 -44.18 -12.12
C GLY A 456 -52.23 -43.51 -10.78
N LEU A 457 -52.96 -43.89 -9.71
CA LEU A 457 -52.80 -43.32 -8.37
C LEU A 457 -51.49 -43.78 -7.71
N GLY A 458 -51.08 -45.02 -7.94
CA GLY A 458 -49.77 -45.49 -7.48
C GLY A 458 -48.61 -44.69 -8.06
N ALA A 459 -48.68 -44.32 -9.35
CA ALA A 459 -47.59 -43.58 -10.00
C ALA A 459 -47.45 -42.16 -9.44
N ASP A 460 -48.57 -41.50 -9.15
CA ASP A 460 -48.57 -40.15 -8.59
C ASP A 460 -48.16 -40.16 -7.10
N HIS A 461 -48.50 -41.21 -6.36
CA HIS A 461 -47.98 -41.46 -5.02
C HIS A 461 -46.45 -41.65 -5.00
N GLY A 462 -45.92 -42.47 -5.93
CA GLY A 462 -44.48 -42.64 -6.09
C GLY A 462 -43.75 -41.33 -6.38
N ALA A 463 -44.30 -40.49 -7.26
CA ALA A 463 -43.73 -39.17 -7.57
C ALA A 463 -43.72 -38.23 -6.36
N ALA A 464 -44.82 -38.17 -5.61
CA ALA A 464 -44.94 -37.33 -4.42
C ALA A 464 -43.92 -37.72 -3.33
N LEU A 465 -43.70 -39.03 -3.12
CA LEU A 465 -42.67 -39.54 -2.21
C LEU A 465 -41.25 -39.15 -2.64
N GLY A 466 -40.97 -39.17 -3.96
CA GLY A 466 -39.68 -38.75 -4.50
C GLY A 466 -39.39 -37.27 -4.26
N GLU A 467 -40.37 -36.40 -4.50
CA GLU A 467 -40.25 -34.96 -4.23
C GLU A 467 -40.09 -34.63 -2.74
N SER A 468 -40.77 -35.38 -1.88
CA SER A 468 -40.60 -35.27 -0.43
C SER A 468 -39.18 -35.68 -0.01
N ALA A 469 -38.64 -36.75 -0.59
CA ALA A 469 -37.28 -37.21 -0.31
C ALA A 469 -36.22 -36.16 -0.68
N GLU A 470 -36.34 -35.53 -1.85
CA GLU A 470 -35.46 -34.42 -2.27
C GLU A 470 -35.58 -33.19 -1.35
N THR A 471 -36.79 -32.94 -0.84
CA THR A 471 -37.03 -31.83 0.08
C THR A 471 -36.39 -32.10 1.45
N GLU A 472 -36.56 -33.30 2.02
CA GLU A 472 -35.91 -33.68 3.28
C GLU A 472 -34.38 -33.74 3.15
N LEU A 473 -33.86 -34.14 1.98
CA LEU A 473 -32.43 -34.05 1.65
C LEU A 473 -31.94 -32.60 1.73
N THR A 474 -32.69 -31.66 1.16
CA THR A 474 -32.38 -30.22 1.21
C THR A 474 -32.48 -29.65 2.63
N LEU A 475 -33.40 -30.17 3.44
CA LEU A 475 -33.54 -29.80 4.85
C LEU A 475 -32.47 -30.43 5.76
N GLY A 476 -31.76 -31.46 5.27
CA GLY A 476 -30.65 -32.14 5.94
C GLY A 476 -31.06 -33.36 6.79
N ASP A 477 -32.26 -33.92 6.58
CA ASP A 477 -32.71 -35.16 7.24
C ASP A 477 -32.44 -36.37 6.37
N LEU A 478 -31.19 -36.84 6.37
CA LEU A 478 -30.76 -37.94 5.49
C LEU A 478 -31.50 -39.25 5.75
N GLY A 479 -31.93 -39.50 7.00
CA GLY A 479 -32.67 -40.71 7.37
C GLY A 479 -34.06 -40.72 6.73
N LYS A 480 -34.85 -39.66 6.96
CA LYS A 480 -36.18 -39.55 6.35
C LYS A 480 -36.12 -39.47 4.83
N ALA A 481 -35.13 -38.79 4.26
CA ALA A 481 -34.94 -38.72 2.82
C ALA A 481 -34.71 -40.12 2.22
N LEU A 482 -33.89 -40.96 2.87
CA LEU A 482 -33.65 -42.33 2.42
C LEU A 482 -34.91 -43.20 2.53
N ASP A 483 -35.66 -43.09 3.63
CA ASP A 483 -36.90 -43.85 3.84
C ASP A 483 -37.93 -43.52 2.75
N GLN A 484 -38.11 -42.23 2.44
CA GLN A 484 -39.06 -41.76 1.42
C GLN A 484 -38.64 -42.12 0.00
N ALA A 485 -37.34 -42.01 -0.32
CA ALA A 485 -36.82 -42.46 -1.61
C ALA A 485 -36.99 -43.98 -1.79
N THR A 486 -36.78 -44.75 -0.72
CA THR A 486 -36.98 -46.21 -0.74
C THR A 486 -38.44 -46.56 -0.97
N ALA A 487 -39.37 -45.91 -0.27
CA ALA A 487 -40.80 -46.11 -0.45
C ALA A 487 -41.27 -45.73 -1.87
N SER A 488 -40.77 -44.60 -2.42
CA SER A 488 -41.04 -44.20 -3.80
C SER A 488 -40.59 -45.26 -4.81
N ARG A 489 -39.36 -45.77 -4.67
CA ARG A 489 -38.82 -46.85 -5.51
C ARG A 489 -39.67 -48.11 -5.42
N ASP A 490 -40.09 -48.51 -4.22
CA ASP A 490 -40.86 -49.74 -4.03
C ASP A 490 -42.23 -49.65 -4.71
N VAL A 491 -42.89 -48.49 -4.65
CA VAL A 491 -44.14 -48.20 -5.37
C VAL A 491 -43.93 -48.31 -6.89
N TYR A 492 -42.89 -47.68 -7.44
CA TYR A 492 -42.59 -47.78 -8.87
C TYR A 492 -42.17 -49.19 -9.31
N ALA A 493 -41.51 -49.96 -8.44
CA ALA A 493 -41.14 -51.35 -8.70
C ALA A 493 -42.35 -52.26 -8.79
N GLU A 494 -43.40 -52.00 -8.00
CA GLU A 494 -44.68 -52.71 -8.09
C GLU A 494 -45.45 -52.34 -9.35
N LEU A 495 -45.51 -51.05 -9.69
CA LEU A 495 -46.19 -50.57 -10.90
C LEU A 495 -45.52 -51.04 -12.19
N ALA A 496 -44.18 -51.10 -12.22
CA ALA A 496 -43.43 -51.62 -13.35
C ALA A 496 -43.62 -53.14 -13.51
N ARG A 497 -43.76 -53.90 -12.41
CA ARG A 497 -44.11 -55.33 -12.46
C ARG A 497 -45.52 -55.56 -12.98
N ALA A 498 -46.49 -54.72 -12.60
CA ALA A 498 -47.88 -54.82 -13.02
C ALA A 498 -48.10 -54.38 -14.48
N ALA A 499 -47.36 -53.37 -14.96
CA ALA A 499 -47.48 -52.81 -16.30
C ALA A 499 -46.11 -52.42 -16.89
N PRO A 500 -45.30 -53.38 -17.36
CA PRO A 500 -43.91 -53.16 -17.79
C PRO A 500 -43.76 -52.30 -19.05
N ASN A 501 -44.86 -52.04 -19.76
CA ASN A 501 -44.86 -51.33 -21.03
C ASN A 501 -45.06 -49.80 -20.84
N VAL A 502 -45.32 -49.34 -19.61
CA VAL A 502 -45.57 -47.92 -19.29
C VAL A 502 -44.26 -47.24 -18.93
N VAL A 503 -43.74 -46.42 -19.85
CA VAL A 503 -42.43 -45.75 -19.73
C VAL A 503 -42.30 -44.93 -18.44
N LYS A 504 -43.38 -44.27 -17.98
CA LYS A 504 -43.39 -43.47 -16.73
C LYS A 504 -43.03 -44.32 -15.50
N HIS A 505 -43.45 -45.58 -15.42
CA HIS A 505 -43.18 -46.45 -14.27
C HIS A 505 -41.73 -46.94 -14.24
N VAL A 506 -41.12 -47.15 -15.42
CA VAL A 506 -39.71 -47.56 -15.54
C VAL A 506 -38.77 -46.39 -15.29
N TYR A 507 -39.15 -45.18 -15.70
CA TYR A 507 -38.38 -43.95 -15.43
C TYR A 507 -38.36 -43.59 -13.93
N GLY A 508 -39.42 -43.88 -13.17
CA GLY A 508 -39.45 -43.64 -11.72
C GLY A 508 -38.54 -44.56 -10.89
N LEU A 509 -37.92 -45.58 -11.50
CA LEU A 509 -36.97 -46.49 -10.84
C LEU A 509 -35.51 -46.04 -10.94
N SER A 510 -35.20 -45.13 -11.87
CA SER A 510 -33.87 -44.53 -12.04
C SER A 510 -33.76 -43.25 -11.22
#